data_AF-A0A0C3QE56-F1
#
_entry.id   AF-A0A0C3QE56-F1
#
_cell.length_a   1.000
_cell.length_b   1.000
_cell.length_c   1.000
_cell.angle_alpha   90.00
_cell.angle_beta   90.00
_cell.angle_gamma   90.00
#
_symmetry.space_group_name_H-M   'P 1'
#
loop_
_entity.id
_entity.type
_entity.pdbx_description
1 polymer ?
#
loop_
_entity_poly.entity_id
_entity_poly.type
_entity_poly.pdbx_seq_one_letter_code
_entity_poly.pdbx_strand_id
1 'polypeptide(L)'
;MDTVGYRPYTRLRDDVMDEQKVCASSWTLLREFVKKYREKEEEPKAAAKPREFIPEPELPSVSYYEARQIMTRADFIENHQNIINIDTDHMVRPDSTVVLRAAIEIVEEPGFDELLDGVKDRIDAIESLHRTRELTWKASDNDDTVRIMVQPYEKREKDKENDKENAGRRSWSPFT
;
A
#
# COMPACT_ATOMS: atom_id res chain seq x y z
N MET A 1 38.59 7.63 -27.70
CA MET A 1 38.92 7.01 -26.40
C MET A 1 37.73 7.27 -25.51
N ASP A 2 36.76 6.37 -25.59
CA ASP A 2 35.45 6.54 -24.97
C ASP A 2 35.54 6.17 -23.49
N THR A 3 35.21 7.12 -22.63
CA THR A 3 34.98 6.88 -21.21
C THR A 3 33.69 6.09 -21.07
N VAL A 4 33.80 4.76 -21.00
CA VAL A 4 32.72 3.87 -20.60
C VAL A 4 32.36 4.22 -19.15
N GLY A 5 31.36 5.08 -19.00
CA GLY A 5 30.80 5.44 -17.71
C GLY A 5 30.25 4.18 -17.03
N TYR A 6 30.81 3.86 -15.87
CA TYR A 6 30.31 2.82 -14.98
C TYR A 6 28.88 3.21 -14.55
N ARG A 7 27.86 2.64 -15.20
CA ARG A 7 26.47 2.75 -14.73
C ARG A 7 26.33 1.80 -13.54
N PRO A 8 26.07 2.29 -12.31
CA PRO A 8 25.89 1.41 -11.17
C PRO A 8 24.63 0.55 -11.35
N TYR A 9 24.75 -0.75 -11.07
CA TYR A 9 23.64 -1.74 -11.05
C TYR A 9 22.54 -1.43 -10.01
N THR A 10 22.61 -0.31 -9.30
CA THR A 10 21.65 0.06 -8.24
C THR A 10 20.30 0.53 -8.78
N ARG A 11 20.23 1.04 -10.02
CA ARG A 11 18.98 1.56 -10.61
C ARG A 11 17.94 0.46 -10.88
N LEU A 12 18.39 -0.68 -11.43
CA LEU A 12 17.53 -1.81 -11.81
C LEU A 12 16.85 -2.52 -10.63
N ARG A 13 17.37 -2.38 -9.39
CA ARG A 13 16.73 -2.96 -8.19
C ARG A 13 15.72 -2.01 -7.54
N ASP A 14 15.81 -0.70 -7.79
CA ASP A 14 14.88 0.28 -7.25
C ASP A 14 13.59 0.32 -8.09
N ASP A 15 13.74 0.29 -9.42
CA ASP A 15 12.62 0.35 -10.37
C ASP A 15 11.64 -0.83 -10.19
N VAL A 16 12.14 -2.06 -10.02
CA VAL A 16 11.31 -3.26 -9.79
C VAL A 16 10.55 -3.17 -8.46
N MET A 17 11.14 -2.55 -7.45
CA MET A 17 10.50 -2.38 -6.14
C MET A 17 9.39 -1.33 -6.22
N ASP A 18 9.59 -0.25 -6.96
CA ASP A 18 8.55 0.77 -7.14
C ASP A 18 7.38 0.27 -7.99
N GLU A 19 7.63 -0.54 -9.02
CA GLU A 19 6.57 -1.22 -9.78
C GLU A 19 5.70 -2.10 -8.88
N GLN A 20 6.29 -2.93 -8.02
CA GLN A 20 5.54 -3.78 -7.09
C GLN A 20 4.69 -2.96 -6.11
N LYS A 21 5.22 -1.83 -5.63
CA LYS A 21 4.48 -0.91 -4.76
C LYS A 21 3.31 -0.25 -5.48
N VAL A 22 3.53 0.25 -6.70
CA VAL A 22 2.48 0.83 -7.53
C VAL A 22 1.39 -0.21 -7.80
N CYS A 23 1.75 -1.43 -8.21
CA CYS A 23 0.80 -2.51 -8.44
C CYS A 23 -0.01 -2.86 -7.19
N ALA A 24 0.64 -3.03 -6.03
CA ALA A 24 -0.06 -3.36 -4.77
C ALA A 24 -1.03 -2.23 -4.34
N SER A 25 -0.61 -0.97 -4.47
CA SER A 25 -1.45 0.19 -4.21
C SER A 25 -2.62 0.30 -5.20
N SER A 26 -2.39 0.04 -6.50
CA SER A 26 -3.45 0.03 -7.51
C SER A 26 -4.49 -1.05 -7.25
N TRP A 27 -4.06 -2.28 -6.90
CA TRP A 27 -4.98 -3.36 -6.53
C TRP A 27 -5.77 -3.07 -5.26
N THR A 28 -5.16 -2.41 -4.28
CA THR A 28 -5.86 -1.95 -3.08
C THR A 28 -6.98 -0.96 -3.44
N LEU A 29 -6.72 -0.03 -4.36
CA LEU A 29 -7.73 0.91 -4.85
C LEU A 29 -8.81 0.22 -5.70
N LEU A 30 -8.44 -0.70 -6.58
CA LEU A 30 -9.39 -1.48 -7.39
C LEU A 30 -10.32 -2.32 -6.52
N ARG A 31 -9.80 -2.94 -5.46
CA ARG A 31 -10.62 -3.66 -4.47
C ARG A 31 -11.67 -2.76 -3.82
N GLU A 32 -11.30 -1.53 -3.45
CA GLU A 32 -12.28 -0.56 -2.91
C GLU A 32 -13.34 -0.16 -3.93
N PHE A 33 -12.97 -0.04 -5.21
CA PHE A 33 -13.95 0.20 -6.28
C PHE A 33 -14.93 -0.97 -6.45
N VAL A 34 -14.42 -2.21 -6.43
CA VAL A 34 -15.27 -3.42 -6.49
C VAL A 34 -16.25 -3.44 -5.33
N LYS A 35 -15.78 -3.19 -4.10
CA LYS A 35 -16.64 -3.11 -2.92
C LYS A 35 -17.74 -2.06 -3.06
N LYS A 36 -17.38 -0.82 -3.43
CA LYS A 36 -18.36 0.27 -3.65
C LYS A 36 -19.33 -0.05 -4.78
N TYR A 37 -18.88 -0.74 -5.82
CA TYR A 37 -19.75 -1.16 -6.92
C TYR A 37 -20.79 -2.19 -6.45
N ARG A 38 -20.38 -3.19 -5.65
CA ARG A 38 -21.30 -4.18 -5.08
C ARG A 38 -22.31 -3.56 -4.13
N GLU A 39 -21.88 -2.63 -3.28
CA GLU A 39 -22.80 -1.87 -2.40
C GLU A 39 -23.88 -1.13 -3.23
N LYS A 40 -23.48 -0.43 -4.30
CA LYS A 40 -24.41 0.24 -5.23
C LYS A 40 -25.32 -0.74 -6.00
N GLU A 41 -24.86 -1.95 -6.24
CA GLU A 41 -25.62 -2.98 -6.96
C GLU A 41 -26.68 -3.64 -6.05
N GLU A 42 -26.39 -3.79 -4.76
CA GLU A 42 -27.27 -4.41 -3.77
C GLU A 42 -28.43 -3.50 -3.34
N GLU A 43 -28.19 -2.19 -3.19
CA GLU A 43 -29.21 -1.20 -2.81
C GLU A 43 -30.50 -1.27 -3.66
N PRO A 44 -30.44 -1.17 -5.00
CA PRO A 44 -31.64 -1.23 -5.84
C PRO A 44 -32.22 -2.65 -5.92
N LYS A 45 -31.39 -3.70 -5.83
CA LYS A 45 -31.86 -5.10 -5.82
C LYS A 45 -32.68 -5.43 -4.59
N ALA A 46 -32.31 -4.90 -3.42
CA ALA A 46 -33.05 -5.10 -2.19
C ALA A 46 -34.42 -4.40 -2.21
N ALA A 47 -34.54 -3.27 -2.92
CA ALA A 47 -35.76 -2.50 -3.03
C ALA A 47 -36.67 -2.90 -4.21
N ALA A 48 -36.14 -3.67 -5.17
CA ALA A 48 -36.83 -4.00 -6.41
C ALA A 48 -37.96 -5.01 -6.25
N LYS A 49 -39.03 -4.81 -7.01
CA LYS A 49 -40.14 -5.77 -7.09
C LYS A 49 -39.79 -6.93 -8.04
N PRO A 50 -40.44 -8.11 -7.88
CA PRO A 50 -40.29 -9.20 -8.84
C PRO A 50 -40.63 -8.71 -10.26
N ARG A 51 -39.75 -9.02 -11.24
CA ARG A 51 -39.83 -8.57 -12.67
C ARG A 51 -39.53 -7.10 -12.95
N GLU A 52 -39.07 -6.31 -11.98
CA GLU A 52 -38.59 -4.96 -12.23
C GLU A 52 -37.23 -4.98 -12.92
N PHE A 53 -37.05 -4.17 -13.97
CA PHE A 53 -35.76 -4.01 -14.63
C PHE A 53 -34.89 -3.09 -13.78
N ILE A 54 -33.74 -3.59 -13.34
CA ILE A 54 -32.76 -2.82 -12.57
C ILE A 54 -31.61 -2.48 -13.52
N PRO A 55 -31.37 -1.19 -13.82
CA PRO A 55 -30.24 -0.80 -14.65
C PRO A 55 -28.91 -1.12 -13.96
N GLU A 56 -27.87 -1.37 -14.76
CA GLU A 56 -26.50 -1.55 -14.24
C GLU A 56 -26.04 -0.24 -13.55
N PRO A 57 -25.48 -0.32 -12.33
CA PRO A 57 -25.05 0.87 -11.62
C PRO A 57 -23.88 1.56 -12.34
N GLU A 58 -23.81 2.89 -12.18
CA GLU A 58 -22.69 3.67 -12.71
C GLU A 58 -21.36 3.29 -12.04
N LEU A 59 -20.26 3.56 -12.75
CA LEU A 59 -18.91 3.29 -12.24
C LEU A 59 -18.71 3.89 -10.84
N PRO A 60 -18.07 3.15 -9.93
CA PRO A 60 -17.74 3.67 -8.61
C PRO A 60 -16.70 4.77 -8.75
N SER A 61 -16.76 5.73 -7.84
CA SER A 61 -15.78 6.81 -7.74
C SER A 61 -15.45 7.10 -6.28
N VAL A 62 -14.26 7.62 -6.07
CA VAL A 62 -13.79 8.14 -4.78
C VAL A 62 -13.18 9.51 -5.00
N SER A 63 -13.20 10.36 -3.98
CA SER A 63 -12.47 11.62 -4.06
C SER A 63 -10.97 11.37 -4.19
N TYR A 64 -10.24 12.29 -4.83
CA TYR A 64 -8.78 12.23 -4.93
C TYR A 64 -8.10 12.11 -3.56
N TYR A 65 -8.68 12.76 -2.54
CA TYR A 65 -8.22 12.65 -1.16
C TYR A 65 -8.38 11.23 -0.60
N GLU A 66 -9.56 10.62 -0.75
CA GLU A 66 -9.81 9.24 -0.32
C GLU A 66 -8.93 8.24 -1.05
N ALA A 67 -8.75 8.40 -2.37
CA ALA A 67 -7.85 7.55 -3.15
C ALA A 67 -6.43 7.57 -2.56
N ARG A 68 -5.91 8.74 -2.17
CA ARG A 68 -4.59 8.85 -1.54
C ARG A 68 -4.52 8.20 -0.15
N GLN A 69 -5.63 8.21 0.61
CA GLN A 69 -5.68 7.49 1.89
C GLN A 69 -5.66 5.98 1.68
N ILE A 70 -6.47 5.49 0.74
CA ILE A 70 -6.55 4.06 0.39
C ILE A 70 -5.20 3.55 -0.13
N MET A 71 -4.54 4.31 -1.00
CA MET A 71 -3.26 3.91 -1.59
C MET A 71 -2.07 4.06 -0.64
N THR A 72 -2.21 4.78 0.48
CA THR A 72 -1.18 5.12 1.49
C THR A 72 0.02 5.93 1.00
N ARG A 73 0.32 5.92 -0.31
CA ARG A 73 1.32 6.77 -0.96
C ARG A 73 0.67 7.64 -2.02
N ALA A 74 0.78 8.95 -1.80
CA ALA A 74 0.16 9.99 -2.59
C ALA A 74 0.71 10.13 -4.02
N ASP A 75 1.93 9.67 -4.27
CA ASP A 75 2.63 9.82 -5.56
C ASP A 75 2.16 8.76 -6.58
N PHE A 76 1.69 7.61 -6.12
CA PHE A 76 1.28 6.49 -6.99
C PHE A 76 -0.06 6.68 -7.68
N ILE A 77 -0.75 7.76 -7.36
CA ILE A 77 -2.01 8.11 -8.02
C ILE A 77 -1.79 8.60 -9.45
N GLU A 78 -0.54 8.88 -9.83
CA GLU A 78 -0.18 9.12 -11.23
C GLU A 78 -0.42 7.85 -12.05
N ASN A 79 -1.35 7.96 -13.00
CA ASN A 79 -1.88 6.85 -13.75
C ASN A 79 -0.91 6.37 -14.85
N HIS A 80 0.11 5.61 -14.47
CA HIS A 80 1.10 5.11 -15.42
C HIS A 80 0.57 3.99 -16.34
N GLN A 81 -0.55 3.34 -15.99
CA GLN A 81 -1.06 2.15 -16.67
C GLN A 81 -2.48 2.30 -17.25
N ASN A 82 -3.06 3.50 -17.25
CA ASN A 82 -4.43 3.74 -17.73
C ASN A 82 -5.50 2.88 -17.02
N ILE A 83 -5.31 2.63 -15.72
CA ILE A 83 -6.22 1.80 -14.90
C ILE A 83 -7.30 2.69 -14.25
N ILE A 84 -6.94 3.95 -13.95
CA ILE A 84 -7.83 4.92 -13.29
C ILE A 84 -7.94 6.20 -14.12
N ASN A 85 -9.04 6.90 -14.00
CA ASN A 85 -9.22 8.23 -14.57
C ASN A 85 -9.54 9.24 -13.47
N ILE A 86 -9.00 10.46 -13.59
CA ILE A 86 -9.20 11.56 -12.65
C ILE A 86 -9.96 12.67 -13.38
N ASP A 87 -11.14 12.99 -12.88
CA ASP A 87 -12.00 14.02 -13.46
C ASP A 87 -11.57 15.45 -13.05
N THR A 88 -12.11 16.45 -13.73
CA THR A 88 -11.94 17.88 -13.37
C THR A 88 -12.42 18.19 -11.95
N ASP A 89 -13.42 17.45 -11.46
CA ASP A 89 -13.94 17.55 -10.10
C ASP A 89 -13.12 16.75 -9.07
N HIS A 90 -11.91 16.29 -9.44
CA HIS A 90 -11.01 15.52 -8.58
C HIS A 90 -11.63 14.21 -8.08
N MET A 91 -12.45 13.58 -8.93
CA MET A 91 -13.01 12.25 -8.68
C MET A 91 -12.19 11.20 -9.42
N VAL A 92 -11.73 10.20 -8.68
CA VAL A 92 -10.98 9.05 -9.21
C VAL A 92 -11.95 7.91 -9.43
N ARG A 93 -11.92 7.35 -10.64
CA ARG A 93 -12.77 6.22 -11.06
C ARG A 93 -11.94 5.21 -11.85
N PRO A 94 -12.39 3.95 -12.02
CA PRO A 94 -11.83 3.06 -13.03
C PRO A 94 -11.87 3.71 -14.40
N ASP A 95 -10.84 3.51 -15.22
CA ASP A 95 -10.75 4.09 -16.57
C ASP A 95 -11.93 3.65 -17.46
N SER A 96 -12.33 2.38 -17.33
CA SER A 96 -13.46 1.82 -18.08
C SER A 96 -14.21 0.75 -17.29
N THR A 97 -15.43 0.43 -17.74
CA THR A 97 -16.20 -0.71 -17.26
C THR A 97 -15.49 -2.05 -17.48
N VAL A 98 -14.64 -2.16 -18.50
CA VAL A 98 -13.84 -3.37 -18.76
C VAL A 98 -12.81 -3.57 -17.64
N VAL A 99 -12.11 -2.50 -17.23
CA VAL A 99 -11.16 -2.55 -16.11
C VAL A 99 -11.89 -2.94 -14.82
N LEU A 100 -13.06 -2.35 -14.55
CA LEU A 100 -13.84 -2.70 -13.37
C LEU A 100 -14.25 -4.18 -13.38
N ARG A 101 -14.75 -4.70 -14.51
CA ARG A 101 -15.16 -6.11 -14.62
C ARG A 101 -13.99 -7.08 -14.44
N ALA A 102 -12.84 -6.78 -15.05
CA ALA A 102 -11.63 -7.57 -14.84
C ALA A 102 -11.17 -7.52 -13.37
N ALA A 103 -11.29 -6.37 -12.71
CA ALA A 103 -10.99 -6.24 -11.29
C ALA A 103 -11.97 -7.05 -10.43
N ILE A 104 -13.27 -7.05 -10.74
CA ILE A 104 -14.28 -7.86 -10.05
C ILE A 104 -13.91 -9.35 -10.14
N GLU A 105 -13.60 -9.84 -11.35
CA GLU A 105 -13.24 -11.24 -11.57
C GLU A 105 -12.09 -11.69 -10.67
N ILE A 106 -11.04 -10.85 -10.56
CA ILE A 106 -9.83 -11.18 -9.79
C ILE A 106 -10.02 -10.96 -8.29
N VAL A 107 -10.66 -9.86 -7.88
CA VAL A 107 -10.86 -9.52 -6.47
C VAL A 107 -11.78 -10.53 -5.77
N GLU A 108 -12.73 -11.10 -6.51
CA GLU A 108 -13.65 -12.12 -5.98
C GLU A 108 -13.08 -13.55 -6.05
N GLU A 109 -11.87 -13.73 -6.57
CA GLU A 109 -11.20 -15.03 -6.51
C GLU A 109 -10.91 -15.43 -5.05
N PRO A 110 -11.11 -16.72 -4.70
CA PRO A 110 -10.79 -17.19 -3.36
C PRO A 110 -9.29 -17.07 -3.10
N GLY A 111 -8.90 -16.43 -2.01
CA GLY A 111 -7.49 -16.24 -1.66
C GLY A 111 -6.89 -14.91 -2.14
N PHE A 112 -7.66 -14.06 -2.83
CA PHE A 112 -7.15 -12.78 -3.35
C PHE A 112 -6.65 -11.86 -2.23
N ASP A 113 -7.44 -11.69 -1.15
CA ASP A 113 -7.06 -10.81 -0.05
C ASP A 113 -5.80 -11.29 0.66
N GLU A 114 -5.68 -12.60 0.92
CA GLU A 114 -4.47 -13.18 1.51
C GLU A 114 -3.25 -13.01 0.59
N LEU A 115 -3.44 -13.14 -0.72
CA LEU A 115 -2.37 -12.93 -1.70
C LEU A 115 -1.93 -11.46 -1.72
N LEU A 116 -2.87 -10.52 -1.74
CA LEU A 116 -2.61 -9.09 -1.77
C LEU A 116 -1.89 -8.64 -0.49
N ASP A 117 -2.37 -9.06 0.68
CA ASP A 117 -1.72 -8.74 1.94
C ASP A 117 -0.34 -9.41 2.06
N GLY A 118 -0.17 -10.65 1.57
CA GLY A 118 1.14 -11.30 1.49
C GLY A 118 2.13 -10.62 0.53
N VAL A 119 1.66 -9.94 -0.52
CA VAL A 119 2.51 -9.07 -1.36
C VAL A 119 2.93 -7.82 -0.58
N LYS A 120 1.99 -7.15 0.10
CA LYS A 120 2.26 -5.95 0.89
C LYS A 120 3.24 -6.21 2.03
N ASP A 121 3.08 -7.30 2.76
CA ASP A 121 3.99 -7.70 3.84
C ASP A 121 5.43 -7.93 3.35
N ARG A 122 5.58 -8.52 2.16
CA ARG A 122 6.91 -8.72 1.56
C ARG A 122 7.54 -7.40 1.13
N ILE A 123 6.76 -6.50 0.56
CA ILE A 123 7.22 -5.14 0.20
C ILE A 123 7.71 -4.42 1.47
N ASP A 124 6.92 -4.45 2.54
CA ASP A 124 7.24 -3.80 3.81
C ASP A 124 8.50 -4.40 4.46
N ALA A 125 8.64 -5.74 4.42
CA ALA A 125 9.84 -6.41 4.90
C ALA A 125 11.09 -5.97 4.11
N ILE A 126 11.02 -5.88 2.78
CA ILE A 126 12.14 -5.42 1.95
C ILE A 126 12.47 -3.94 2.26
N GLU A 127 11.45 -3.07 2.39
CA GLU A 127 11.67 -1.67 2.76
C GLU A 127 12.32 -1.53 4.14
N SER A 128 11.98 -2.39 5.10
CA SER A 128 12.60 -2.40 6.43
C SER A 128 14.08 -2.77 6.39
N LEU A 129 14.46 -3.75 5.55
CA LEU A 129 15.86 -4.15 5.36
C LEU A 129 16.71 -2.99 4.83
N HIS A 130 16.16 -2.22 3.89
CA HIS A 130 16.82 -1.03 3.34
C HIS A 130 16.95 0.14 4.34
N ARG A 131 16.26 0.12 5.49
CA ARG A 131 16.43 1.13 6.56
C ARG A 131 17.60 0.85 7.50
N THR A 132 18.24 -0.31 7.41
CA THR A 132 19.44 -0.63 8.19
C THR A 132 20.61 0.21 7.67
N ARG A 133 21.00 1.25 8.41
CA ARG A 133 22.15 2.10 8.05
C ARG A 133 23.43 1.48 8.60
N GLU A 134 24.39 1.23 7.71
CA GLU A 134 25.76 0.87 8.07
C GLU A 134 26.60 2.14 8.17
N LEU A 135 27.19 2.40 9.34
CA LEU A 135 28.18 3.46 9.52
C LEU A 135 29.57 2.80 9.57
N THR A 136 30.39 3.04 8.55
CA THR A 136 31.80 2.62 8.55
C THR A 136 32.67 3.83 8.87
N TRP A 137 33.38 3.78 10.00
CA TRP A 137 34.35 4.81 10.37
C TRP A 137 35.78 4.27 10.20
N LYS A 138 36.63 5.06 9.55
CA LYS A 138 38.07 4.82 9.44
C LYS A 138 38.80 5.78 10.37
N ALA A 139 39.60 5.24 11.29
CA ALA A 139 40.50 6.06 12.09
C ALA A 139 41.65 6.59 11.22
N SER A 140 42.08 7.84 11.44
CA SER A 140 43.12 8.48 10.62
C SER A 140 44.53 7.94 10.90
N ASP A 141 44.73 7.30 12.05
CA ASP A 141 46.07 7.03 12.60
C ASP A 141 46.43 5.54 12.62
N ASN A 142 45.48 4.67 12.28
CA ASN A 142 45.67 3.22 12.14
C ASN A 142 44.67 2.70 11.10
N ASP A 143 45.03 1.70 10.29
CA ASP A 143 44.16 1.09 9.26
C ASP A 143 42.99 0.27 9.84
N ASP A 144 42.60 0.57 11.09
CA ASP A 144 41.51 -0.08 11.80
C ASP A 144 40.18 0.51 11.33
N THR A 145 39.33 -0.37 10.80
CA THR A 145 37.97 -0.03 10.35
C THR A 145 36.96 -0.49 11.40
N VAL A 146 36.19 0.44 11.95
CA VAL A 146 35.07 0.12 12.84
C VAL A 146 33.77 0.17 12.03
N ARG A 147 33.03 -0.94 12.02
CA ARG A 147 31.70 -1.04 11.40
C ARG A 147 30.63 -1.05 12.50
N ILE A 148 29.74 -0.07 12.46
CA ILE A 148 28.59 0.01 13.36
C ILE A 148 27.34 -0.26 12.52
N MET A 149 26.62 -1.34 12.84
CA MET A 149 25.34 -1.67 12.22
C MET A 149 24.20 -1.14 13.10
N VAL A 150 23.40 -0.24 12.57
CA VAL A 150 22.18 0.24 13.24
C VAL A 150 21.00 -0.53 12.66
N GLN A 151 20.49 -1.50 13.43
CA GLN A 151 19.28 -2.25 13.07
C GLN A 151 18.03 -1.51 13.55
N PRO A 152 16.93 -1.54 12.77
CA PRO A 152 15.63 -1.06 13.25
C PRO A 152 15.18 -1.89 14.47
N TYR A 153 14.57 -1.21 15.45
CA TYR A 153 14.10 -1.86 16.68
C TYR A 153 12.85 -2.71 16.39
N GLU A 154 12.98 -4.03 16.52
CA GLU A 154 11.85 -4.95 16.55
C GLU A 154 11.30 -5.05 17.98
N LYS A 155 10.04 -4.63 18.20
CA LYS A 155 9.34 -4.84 19.48
C LYS A 155 9.18 -6.33 19.74
N ARG A 156 9.86 -6.86 20.77
CA ARG A 156 9.71 -8.26 21.18
C ARG A 156 8.37 -8.46 21.89
N GLU A 157 7.80 -9.67 21.82
CA GLU A 157 6.55 -10.04 22.51
C GLU A 157 6.57 -9.69 24.01
N LYS A 158 7.73 -9.87 24.66
CA LYS A 158 7.96 -9.48 26.07
C LYS A 158 7.84 -7.98 26.33
N ASP A 159 8.16 -7.15 25.35
CA ASP A 159 8.06 -5.70 25.45
C ASP A 159 6.59 -5.23 25.33
N LYS A 160 5.75 -5.99 24.60
CA LYS A 160 4.29 -5.78 24.54
C LYS A 160 3.59 -6.16 25.85
N GLU A 161 4.07 -7.21 26.53
CA GLU A 161 3.56 -7.64 27.83
C GLU A 161 3.93 -6.62 28.92
N ASN A 162 5.18 -6.13 28.92
CA ASN A 162 5.62 -5.05 29.80
C ASN A 162 4.86 -3.73 29.56
N ASP A 163 4.56 -3.35 28.32
CA ASP A 163 3.76 -2.14 28.03
C ASP A 163 2.31 -2.29 28.55
N LYS A 164 1.71 -3.48 28.46
CA LYS A 164 0.38 -3.77 29.02
C LYS A 164 0.38 -3.77 30.56
N GLU A 165 1.40 -4.35 31.18
CA GLU A 165 1.54 -4.36 32.64
C GLU A 165 1.78 -2.94 33.18
N ASN A 166 2.57 -2.13 32.47
CA ASN A 166 2.87 -0.75 32.84
C ASN A 166 1.70 0.20 32.57
N ALA A 167 0.88 -0.06 31.55
CA ALA A 167 -0.38 0.65 31.31
C ALA A 167 -1.41 0.37 32.42
N GLY A 168 -1.46 -0.86 32.95
CA GLY A 168 -2.31 -1.24 34.09
C GLY A 168 -1.90 -0.62 35.42
N ARG A 169 -0.61 -0.28 35.61
CA ARG A 169 -0.10 0.40 36.82
C ARG A 169 -0.29 1.91 36.82
N ARG A 170 -0.55 2.52 35.66
CA ARG A 170 -0.78 3.96 35.52
C ARG A 170 -2.27 4.32 35.71
N SER A 171 -2.87 3.88 36.83
CA SER A 171 -4.09 4.51 37.32
C SER A 171 -3.70 5.82 38.01
N TRP A 172 -4.02 6.93 37.37
CA TRP A 172 -3.78 8.29 37.87
C TRP A 172 -4.52 8.51 39.20
N SER A 173 -3.79 8.76 40.28
CA SER A 173 -4.39 9.25 41.53
C SER A 173 -4.65 10.76 41.39
N PRO A 174 -5.88 11.25 41.66
CA PRO A 174 -6.14 12.68 41.62
C PRO A 174 -5.39 13.33 42.78
N PHE A 175 -4.55 14.31 42.46
CA PHE A 175 -3.88 15.14 43.46
C PHE A 175 -4.95 16.02 44.13
N THR A 176 -5.20 15.81 45.42
CA THR A 176 -5.96 16.73 46.30
C THR A 176 -5.11 17.91 46.70
#